data_AF-A0A944AMP6-F1
#
_entry.id   AF-A0A944AMP6-F1
#
_cell.length_a   1.000
_cell.length_b   1.000
_cell.length_c   1.000
_cell.angle_alpha   90.00
_cell.angle_beta   90.00
_cell.angle_gamma   90.00
#
_symmetry.space_group_name_H-M   'P 1'
#
loop_
_entity.id
_entity.type
_entity.pdbx_description
1 polymer ?
#
loop_
_entity_poly.entity_id
_entity_poly.type
_entity_poly.pdbx_seq_one_letter_code
_entity_poly.pdbx_strand_id
1 'polypeptide(L)' 'MENTMSYCGIDCSKCPVYVATSIGDTDEKVRMCINNRGIYLDSTVKMIECYGCRADSSSQSPLCKGCSIRRVARKKSRPR' A
#
# COMPACT_ATOMS: atom_id res chain seq x y z
N MET A 1 2.89 10.19 19.11
CA MET A 1 2.39 9.64 17.84
C MET A 1 3.26 8.46 17.48
N GLU A 2 2.69 7.27 17.53
CA GLU A 2 3.39 6.00 17.48
C GLU A 2 3.84 5.73 16.05
N ASN A 3 5.12 5.41 15.90
CA ASN A 3 5.78 5.16 14.61
C ASN A 3 5.14 3.90 13.99
N THR A 4 4.20 4.05 13.04
CA THR A 4 3.51 2.91 12.40
C THR A 4 4.36 2.30 11.28
N MET A 5 5.65 2.13 11.56
CA MET A 5 6.59 1.47 10.68
C MET A 5 6.07 0.07 10.37
N SER A 6 5.61 -0.10 9.13
CA SER A 6 5.13 -1.37 8.64
C SER A 6 6.29 -2.24 8.17
N TYR A 7 6.01 -3.50 7.87
CA TYR A 7 7.04 -4.45 7.43
C TYR A 7 7.84 -3.97 6.21
N CYS A 8 7.26 -3.13 5.36
CA CYS A 8 7.94 -2.51 4.23
C CYS A 8 8.97 -1.42 4.63
N GLY A 9 9.09 -1.09 5.92
CA GLY A 9 9.97 -0.02 6.42
C GLY A 9 9.43 1.40 6.16
N ILE A 10 8.17 1.51 5.72
CA ILE A 10 7.49 2.78 5.51
C ILE A 10 6.61 3.06 6.73
N ASP A 11 6.61 4.31 7.18
CA ASP A 11 5.67 4.83 8.16
C ASP A 11 4.29 4.96 7.48
N CYS A 12 3.36 4.06 7.83
CA CYS A 12 2.03 4.05 7.23
C CYS A 12 1.25 5.34 7.49
N SER A 13 1.50 6.02 8.61
CA SER A 13 0.88 7.31 8.95
C SER A 13 1.33 8.43 8.01
N LYS A 14 2.49 8.29 7.38
CA LYS A 14 3.04 9.25 6.41
C LYS A 14 2.98 8.74 4.98
N CYS A 15 2.48 7.53 4.75
CA CYS A 15 2.38 6.95 3.42
C CYS A 15 1.10 7.47 2.75
N PRO A 16 1.20 8.35 1.76
CA PRO A 16 0.02 8.99 1.19
C PRO A 16 -0.89 7.98 0.48
N VAL A 17 -0.33 6.88 -0.03
CA VAL A 17 -1.09 5.77 -0.62
C VAL A 17 -1.94 5.03 0.41
N TYR A 18 -1.36 4.72 1.56
CA TYR A 18 -2.07 4.04 2.64
C TYR A 18 -3.17 4.93 3.22
N VAL A 19 -2.86 6.21 3.45
CA VAL A 19 -3.83 7.20 3.95
C VAL A 19 -4.99 7.35 2.98
N ALA A 20 -4.73 7.61 1.70
CA ALA A 20 -5.77 7.77 0.69
C ALA A 20 -6.63 6.50 0.51
N THR A 21 -6.01 5.31 0.65
CA THR A 21 -6.75 4.03 0.66
C THR A 21 -7.62 3.90 1.92
N SER A 22 -7.09 4.27 3.09
CA SER A 22 -7.77 4.13 4.38
C SER A 22 -8.97 5.06 4.54
N ILE A 23 -8.94 6.24 3.92
CA ILE A 23 -10.04 7.22 3.98
C ILE A 23 -10.98 7.12 2.76
N GLY A 24 -10.64 6.30 1.76
CA GLY A 24 -11.45 6.12 0.55
C GLY A 24 -11.43 7.31 -0.42
N ASP A 25 -10.52 8.27 -0.24
CA ASP A 25 -10.44 9.47 -1.08
C ASP A 25 -9.90 9.10 -2.46
N THR A 26 -10.78 9.17 -3.46
CA THR A 26 -10.46 8.75 -4.82
C THR A 26 -9.80 9.88 -5.62
N ASP A 27 -10.13 11.13 -5.33
CA ASP A 27 -9.53 12.31 -5.96
C ASP A 27 -8.06 12.46 -5.59
N GLU A 28 -7.73 12.23 -4.31
CA GLU A 28 -6.34 12.26 -3.86
C GLU A 28 -5.53 11.10 -4.47
N LYS A 29 -6.13 9.91 -4.61
CA LYS A 29 -5.49 8.79 -5.32
C LYS A 29 -5.20 9.14 -6.79
N VAL A 30 -6.14 9.81 -7.48
CA VAL A 30 -5.95 10.27 -8.86
C VAL A 30 -4.82 11.29 -8.96
N ARG A 31 -4.78 12.28 -8.06
CA ARG A 31 -3.67 13.24 -7.99
C ARG A 31 -2.33 12.55 -7.79
N MET A 32 -2.28 11.56 -6.91
CA MET A 32 -1.06 10.79 -6.66
C MET A 32 -0.62 9.97 -7.87
N CYS A 33 -1.54 9.32 -8.60
CA CYS A 33 -1.27 8.65 -9.87
C CYS A 33 -0.60 9.60 -10.87
N ILE A 34 -1.17 10.80 -11.01
CA ILE A 34 -0.68 11.82 -11.95
C ILE A 34 0.69 12.34 -11.52
N ASN A 35 0.87 12.68 -10.24
CA ASN A 35 2.09 13.28 -9.73
C ASN A 35 3.27 12.30 -9.64
N ASN A 36 2.98 10.99 -9.55
CA ASN A 36 3.99 9.94 -9.41
C ASN A 36 4.01 8.98 -10.61
N ARG A 37 3.52 9.42 -11.77
CA ARG A 37 3.34 8.59 -12.98
C ARG A 37 4.62 7.86 -13.45
N GLY A 38 5.80 8.37 -13.11
CA GLY A 38 7.10 7.72 -13.38
C GLY A 38 7.46 6.57 -12.41
N ILE A 39 6.89 6.55 -11.21
CA ILE A 39 7.06 5.48 -10.22
C ILE A 39 5.96 4.42 -10.39
N TYR A 40 4.75 4.88 -10.72
CA TYR A 40 3.60 4.04 -11.00
C TYR A 40 3.38 3.96 -12.51
N LEU A 41 4.30 3.32 -13.25
CA LEU A 41 4.16 3.09 -14.69
C LEU A 41 2.75 2.55 -14.99
N ASP A 42 1.96 3.32 -15.76
CA ASP A 42 0.60 3.01 -16.24
C ASP A 42 -0.33 2.32 -15.22
N SER A 43 -0.22 2.69 -13.94
CA SER A 43 -1.04 2.10 -12.89
C SER A 43 -2.36 2.85 -12.77
N THR A 44 -3.48 2.13 -12.88
CA THR A 44 -4.80 2.73 -12.61
C THR A 44 -4.96 3.01 -11.11
N VAL A 45 -5.86 3.92 -10.76
CA VAL A 45 -6.16 4.32 -9.37
C VAL A 45 -6.39 3.11 -8.44
N LYS A 46 -7.12 2.10 -8.93
CA LYS A 46 -7.36 0.83 -8.22
C LYS A 46 -6.08 0.01 -7.98
N MET A 47 -5.09 0.13 -8.85
CA MET A 47 -3.80 -0.51 -8.67
C MET A 47 -2.97 0.21 -7.60
N ILE A 48 -3.19 1.48 -7.27
CA ILE A 48 -2.35 2.14 -6.27
C ILE A 48 -2.76 1.76 -4.84
N GLU A 49 -3.88 1.08 -4.62
CA GLU A 49 -4.39 0.82 -3.27
C GLU A 49 -3.44 -0.02 -2.38
N CYS A 50 -3.23 0.48 -1.15
CA CYS A 50 -2.43 -0.18 -0.13
C CYS A 50 -3.24 -0.37 1.15
N TYR A 51 -3.57 -1.63 1.45
CA TYR A 51 -4.25 -2.02 2.69
C TYR A 51 -3.27 -2.45 3.80
N GLY A 52 -1.97 -2.25 3.58
CA GLY A 52 -0.92 -2.68 4.49
C GLY A 52 -0.42 -4.10 4.26
N CYS A 53 0.77 -4.38 4.82
CA CYS A 53 1.50 -5.63 4.55
C CYS A 53 0.81 -6.90 5.09
N ARG A 54 -0.07 -6.77 6.09
CA ARG A 54 -0.83 -7.88 6.69
C ARG A 54 -2.21 -8.10 6.05
N ALA A 55 -2.72 -7.14 5.27
CA ALA A 55 -4.07 -7.24 4.73
C ALA A 55 -4.22 -8.38 3.74
N ASP A 56 -5.34 -9.09 3.85
CA ASP A 56 -5.69 -10.20 2.98
C ASP A 56 -6.39 -9.75 1.68
N SER A 57 -6.01 -8.57 1.17
CA SER A 57 -6.54 -8.06 -0.09
C SER A 57 -5.91 -8.79 -1.28
N SER A 58 -6.76 -9.20 -2.22
CA SER A 58 -6.37 -9.66 -3.56
C SER A 58 -5.81 -8.51 -4.41
N SER A 59 -6.33 -7.29 -4.22
CA SER A 59 -5.72 -6.07 -4.74
C SER A 59 -4.37 -5.83 -4.08
N GLN A 60 -3.32 -5.98 -4.89
CA GLN A 60 -1.96 -5.64 -4.52
C GLN A 60 -1.52 -4.45 -5.34
N SER A 61 -0.93 -3.45 -4.69
CA SER A 61 -0.22 -2.42 -5.42
C SER A 61 0.83 -3.05 -6.35
N PRO A 62 1.01 -2.58 -7.60
CA PRO A 62 2.06 -3.03 -8.52
C PRO A 62 3.44 -3.01 -7.86
N LEU A 63 3.70 -2.02 -7.00
CA LEU A 63 4.94 -1.91 -6.23
C LEU A 63 5.14 -3.07 -5.25
N CYS A 64 4.05 -3.70 -4.82
CA CYS A 64 4.05 -4.82 -3.88
C CYS A 64 3.96 -6.19 -4.57
N LYS A 65 3.86 -6.24 -5.90
CA LYS A 65 3.77 -7.48 -6.67
C LYS A 65 5.09 -8.25 -6.53
N GLY A 66 5.02 -9.47 -6.01
CA GLY A 66 6.22 -10.30 -5.75
C GLY A 66 7.01 -9.91 -4.50
N CYS A 67 6.53 -8.99 -3.66
CA CYS A 67 7.23 -8.56 -2.45
C CYS A 67 7.39 -9.72 -1.44
N SER A 68 8.65 -10.11 -1.20
CA SER A 68 9.03 -11.18 -0.25
C SER A 68 8.65 -10.83 1.20
N ILE A 69 8.74 -9.55 1.57
CA ILE A 69 8.38 -9.07 2.91
C ILE A 69 6.89 -9.27 3.18
N ARG A 70 6.02 -8.88 2.24
CA ARG A 70 4.57 -9.08 2.36
C ARG A 70 4.21 -10.56 2.45
N ARG A 71 4.90 -11.41 1.68
CA ARG A 71 4.72 -12.87 1.73
C ARG A 71 5.01 -13.43 3.13
N VAL A 72 6.04 -12.94 3.82
CA VAL A 72 6.36 -13.34 5.19
C VAL A 72 5.39 -12.74 6.20
N ALA A 73 5.03 -11.46 6.05
CA ALA A 73 4.11 -10.75 6.93
C ALA A 73 2.73 -11.45 6.98
N ARG A 74 2.21 -11.91 5.84
CA ARG A 74 0.96 -12.70 5.76
C ARG A 74 1.06 -14.09 6.40
N LYS A 75 2.23 -14.74 6.33
CA LYS A 75 2.43 -16.04 6.99
C LYS A 75 2.47 -15.91 8.51
N LYS A 76 3.03 -14.80 9.03
CA LYS A 76 3.11 -14.53 10.47
C LYS A 76 1.80 -14.03 11.09
N SER A 77 0.79 -13.65 10.30
CA SER A 77 -0.51 -13.16 10.79
C SER A 77 -1.56 -14.25 10.99
N ARG A 78 -1.28 -15.53 10.66
CA ARG A 78 -2.16 -16.63 11.10
C ARG A 78 -1.85 -16.93 12.58
N PRO A 79 -2.84 -16.88 13.49
CA PRO A 79 -2.65 -17.41 14.83
C PRO A 79 -2.26 -18.89 14.69
N ARG A 80 -1.23 -19.27 15.44
CA ARG A 80 -0.74 -20.65 15.51
C ARG A 80 -1.73 -21.50 16.30
#